data_AF-A0A4R1XZK7-F1
#
_entry.id   AF-A0A4R1XZK7-F1
#
_cell.length_a   1.000
_cell.length_b   1.000
_cell.length_c   1.000
_cell.angle_alpha   90.00
_cell.angle_beta   90.00
_cell.angle_gamma   90.00
#
_symmetry.space_group_name_H-M   'P 1'
#
loop_
_entity.id
_entity.type
_entity.pdbx_description
1 polymer ?
#
loop_
_entity_poly.entity_id
_entity_poly.type
_entity_poly.pdbx_seq_one_letter_code
_entity_poly.pdbx_strand_id
1 'polypeptide(L)'
;MAAVEGATCQLGVEHFAAAFLPLVHERLDSYFIWENWPSPWFDRYLKCNYFHSDPVVRFVRRSGRPMIWSQSLKLQHLSSKSKRIMDEASDFGLVDGVTIPLHSQHGIAGVFSVAGRRPKFTPQEVTLLEFVATHAHRRLLDLAASPVRPSEDLTVTRTESQCLTLCASGKTDREIGTLTGRSPRTIQAHIHNLQRKLGATNRARLIAEAFRRGLLR
;
A
#
# COMPACT_ATOMS: atom_id res chain seq x y z
N MET A 1 10.42 15.19 -4.28
CA MET A 1 11.75 14.59 -4.41
C MET A 1 12.77 15.34 -3.56
N ALA A 2 13.11 16.59 -3.88
CA ALA A 2 14.07 17.40 -3.11
C ALA A 2 13.85 17.45 -1.58
N ALA A 3 12.59 17.44 -1.12
CA ALA A 3 12.28 17.44 0.31
C ALA A 3 12.72 16.16 1.04
N VAL A 4 12.61 15.00 0.40
CA VAL A 4 12.99 13.73 1.04
C VAL A 4 14.51 13.55 1.00
N GLU A 5 15.15 13.90 -0.12
CA GLU A 5 16.62 13.94 -0.23
C GLU A 5 17.24 14.91 0.76
N GLY A 6 16.65 16.10 0.89
CA GLY A 6 17.09 17.09 1.87
C GLY A 6 16.97 16.58 3.30
N ALA A 7 15.85 15.93 3.65
CA ALA A 7 15.65 15.35 4.97
C ALA A 7 16.61 14.18 5.25
N THR A 8 16.80 13.25 4.30
CA THR A 8 17.74 12.13 4.48
C THR A 8 19.18 12.61 4.57
N CYS A 9 19.57 13.60 3.76
CA CYS A 9 20.89 14.21 3.80
C CYS A 9 21.17 14.94 5.11
N GLN A 10 20.22 15.72 5.64
CA GLN A 10 20.35 16.40 6.94
C GLN A 10 20.51 15.41 8.10
N LEU A 11 19.90 14.23 7.97
CA LEU A 11 20.01 13.14 8.93
C LEU A 11 21.24 12.24 8.68
N GLY A 12 22.09 12.55 7.70
CA GLY A 12 23.26 11.73 7.38
C GLY A 12 22.90 10.31 6.96
N VAL A 13 21.74 10.11 6.34
CA VAL A 13 21.32 8.81 5.81
C VAL A 13 21.58 8.78 4.32
N GLU A 14 22.45 7.86 3.91
CA GLU A 14 22.92 7.74 2.54
C GLU A 14 21.92 7.00 1.65
N HIS A 15 21.17 6.05 2.20
CA HIS A 15 20.29 5.21 1.41
C HIS A 15 18.82 5.26 1.82
N PHE A 16 17.93 5.18 0.85
CA PHE A 16 16.49 5.17 0.99
C PHE A 16 15.82 4.41 -0.16
N ALA A 17 14.58 3.98 0.08
CA ALA A 17 13.66 3.56 -0.98
C ALA A 17 12.21 3.70 -0.56
N ALA A 18 11.37 4.06 -1.52
CA ALA A 18 9.92 4.02 -1.47
C ALA A 18 9.42 2.96 -2.45
N ALA A 19 8.60 2.04 -1.97
CA ALA A 19 7.96 1.03 -2.81
C ALA A 19 6.48 0.87 -2.46
N PHE A 20 5.64 0.75 -3.48
CA PHE A 20 4.28 0.25 -3.32
C PHE A 20 4.30 -1.25 -2.98
N LEU A 21 3.20 -1.79 -2.46
CA LEU A 21 3.08 -3.22 -2.18
C LEU A 21 2.81 -4.00 -3.47
N PRO A 22 3.74 -4.86 -3.94
CA PRO A 22 3.56 -5.70 -5.11
C PRO A 22 2.69 -6.92 -4.79
N LEU A 23 1.96 -7.43 -5.80
CA LEU A 23 1.41 -8.77 -5.72
C LEU A 23 2.54 -9.80 -5.88
N VAL A 24 2.33 -10.99 -5.31
CA VAL A 24 3.37 -12.05 -5.23
C VAL A 24 3.95 -12.47 -6.59
N HIS A 25 3.19 -12.29 -7.67
CA HIS A 25 3.54 -12.71 -9.02
C HIS A 25 4.05 -11.57 -9.91
N GLU A 26 4.06 -10.32 -9.41
CA GLU A 26 4.44 -9.17 -10.21
C GLU A 26 5.92 -8.84 -10.07
N ARG A 27 6.48 -8.20 -11.10
CA ARG A 27 7.88 -7.77 -11.07
C ARG A 27 8.04 -6.61 -10.09
N LEU A 28 8.98 -6.74 -9.16
CA LEU A 28 9.21 -5.77 -8.09
C LEU A 28 9.70 -4.41 -8.60
N ASP A 29 10.46 -4.37 -9.68
CA ASP A 29 11.05 -3.16 -10.26
C ASP A 29 10.01 -2.06 -10.52
N SER A 30 8.83 -2.45 -10.99
CA SER A 30 7.72 -1.56 -11.31
C SER A 30 7.05 -0.93 -10.07
N TYR A 31 7.36 -1.43 -8.87
CA TYR A 31 6.79 -1.00 -7.60
C TYR A 31 7.69 -0.06 -6.82
N PHE A 32 8.99 -0.01 -7.13
CA PHE A 32 9.89 0.98 -6.57
C PHE A 32 9.63 2.33 -7.25
N ILE A 33 9.06 3.25 -6.47
CA ILE A 33 8.76 4.60 -6.92
C ILE A 33 10.05 5.41 -7.03
N TRP A 34 10.91 5.19 -6.04
CA TRP A 34 12.15 5.93 -5.86
C TRP A 34 13.06 5.17 -4.92
N GLU A 35 14.32 5.03 -5.27
CA GLU A 35 15.32 4.33 -4.47
C GLU A 35 16.72 4.87 -4.79
N ASN A 36 17.64 4.72 -3.84
CA ASN A 36 19.07 4.89 -4.06
C ASN A 36 19.88 3.83 -3.29
N TRP A 37 19.33 2.61 -3.20
CA TRP A 37 20.06 1.50 -2.63
C TRP A 37 21.38 1.28 -3.41
N PRO A 38 22.42 0.73 -2.76
CA PRO A 38 23.60 0.29 -3.50
C PRO A 38 23.17 -0.63 -4.65
N SER A 39 23.52 -0.28 -5.90
CA SER A 39 22.99 -1.00 -7.07
C SER A 39 23.19 -2.52 -7.02
N PRO A 40 24.34 -3.06 -6.59
CA PRO A 40 24.51 -4.51 -6.45
C PRO A 40 23.54 -5.14 -5.43
N TRP A 41 23.19 -4.42 -4.37
CA TRP A 41 22.18 -4.85 -3.41
C TRP A 41 20.78 -4.81 -4.02
N PHE A 42 20.43 -3.73 -4.74
CA PHE A 42 19.12 -3.61 -5.36
C PHE A 42 18.88 -4.72 -6.39
N ASP A 43 19.86 -4.98 -7.27
CA ASP A 43 19.82 -6.07 -8.25
C ASP A 43 19.63 -7.43 -7.57
N ARG A 44 20.37 -7.68 -6.49
CA ARG A 44 20.25 -8.88 -5.67
C ARG A 44 18.85 -9.01 -5.08
N TYR A 45 18.31 -7.93 -4.52
CA TYR A 45 17.00 -7.86 -3.90
C TYR A 45 15.87 -8.18 -4.89
N LEU A 46 15.95 -7.60 -6.09
CA LEU A 46 15.02 -7.86 -7.19
C LEU A 46 15.13 -9.30 -7.69
N LYS A 47 16.35 -9.77 -8.01
CA LYS A 47 16.60 -11.11 -8.57
C LYS A 47 16.11 -12.23 -7.65
N CYS A 48 16.20 -12.04 -6.34
CA CYS A 48 15.73 -13.03 -5.37
C CYS A 48 14.32 -12.81 -4.82
N ASN A 49 13.60 -11.83 -5.37
CA ASN A 49 12.24 -11.47 -4.96
C ASN A 49 12.13 -11.32 -3.43
N TYR A 50 13.04 -10.54 -2.84
CA TYR A 50 13.17 -10.46 -1.38
C TYR A 50 12.03 -9.72 -0.69
N PHE A 51 11.29 -8.87 -1.39
CA PHE A 51 10.21 -8.05 -0.83
C PHE A 51 9.21 -8.83 0.06
N HIS A 52 8.78 -10.02 -0.36
CA HIS A 52 7.81 -10.83 0.40
C HIS A 52 8.42 -11.57 1.60
N SER A 53 9.74 -11.79 1.56
CA SER A 53 10.49 -12.51 2.60
C SER A 53 11.20 -11.55 3.57
N ASP A 54 11.27 -10.28 3.21
CA ASP A 54 11.89 -9.20 3.96
C ASP A 54 11.18 -9.01 5.32
N PRO A 55 11.91 -9.15 6.44
CA PRO A 55 11.32 -9.02 7.76
C PRO A 55 10.93 -7.58 8.11
N VAL A 56 11.59 -6.55 7.56
CA VAL A 56 11.24 -5.15 7.82
C VAL A 56 9.93 -4.80 7.13
N VAL A 57 9.78 -5.21 5.86
CA VAL A 57 8.52 -5.04 5.10
C VAL A 57 7.39 -5.80 5.78
N ARG A 58 7.62 -7.06 6.18
CA ARG A 58 6.61 -7.88 6.87
C ARG A 58 6.15 -7.23 8.18
N PHE A 59 7.08 -6.71 8.98
CA PHE A 59 6.77 -6.10 10.26
C PHE A 59 5.89 -4.88 10.08
N VAL A 60 6.31 -3.93 9.23
CA VAL A 60 5.58 -2.67 9.01
C VAL A 60 4.19 -2.92 8.42
N ARG A 61 4.08 -3.88 7.48
CA ARG A 61 2.78 -4.29 6.95
C ARG A 61 1.82 -4.85 8.00
N ARG A 62 2.35 -5.53 9.03
CA ARG A 62 1.54 -6.13 10.10
C ARG A 62 1.23 -5.15 11.22
N SER A 63 2.19 -4.31 11.59
CA SER A 63 2.05 -3.37 12.72
C SER A 63 1.34 -2.07 12.33
N GLY A 64 1.45 -1.66 11.06
CA GLY A 64 1.02 -0.34 10.60
C GLY A 64 1.78 0.81 11.26
N ARG A 65 2.97 0.55 11.81
CA ARG A 65 3.77 1.54 12.54
C ARG A 65 5.21 1.60 12.03
N PRO A 66 5.87 2.77 12.10
CA PRO A 66 7.30 2.87 11.85
C PRO A 66 8.10 1.91 12.74
N MET A 67 9.24 1.45 12.22
CA MET A 67 10.15 0.59 12.95
C MET A 67 11.60 1.04 12.78
N ILE A 68 12.39 0.89 13.84
CA ILE A 68 13.85 0.93 13.77
C ILE A 68 14.32 -0.53 13.65
N TRP A 69 15.11 -0.85 12.62
CA TRP A 69 15.46 -2.24 12.29
C TRP A 69 16.14 -2.95 13.46
N SER A 70 17.17 -2.33 14.04
CA SER A 70 17.96 -2.90 15.15
C SER A 70 17.17 -3.13 16.44
N GLN A 71 16.09 -2.38 16.66
CA GLN A 71 15.23 -2.54 17.85
C GLN A 71 14.18 -3.62 17.60
N SER A 72 13.50 -3.56 16.46
CA SER A 72 12.34 -4.41 16.19
C SER A 72 12.72 -5.80 15.70
N LEU A 73 13.85 -5.98 15.01
CA LEU A 73 14.28 -7.32 14.54
C LEU A 73 14.80 -8.20 15.69
N LYS A 74 15.38 -7.61 16.74
CA LYS A 74 15.82 -8.36 17.94
C LYS A 74 14.68 -9.01 18.71
N LEU A 75 13.48 -8.44 18.61
CA LEU A 75 12.27 -8.92 19.28
C LEU A 75 11.52 -9.98 18.45
N GLN A 76 12.05 -10.40 17.30
CA GLN A 76 11.37 -11.27 16.36
C GLN A 76 12.09 -12.60 16.15
N HIS A 77 11.30 -13.66 15.96
CA HIS A 77 11.80 -14.92 15.42
C HIS A 77 11.94 -14.82 13.91
N LEU A 78 13.17 -14.61 13.44
CA LEU A 78 13.49 -14.54 12.01
C LEU A 78 13.76 -15.94 11.44
N SER A 79 13.13 -16.25 10.30
CA SER A 79 13.48 -17.43 9.51
C SER A 79 14.91 -17.31 8.95
N SER A 80 15.52 -18.43 8.55
CA SER A 80 16.85 -18.43 7.93
C SER A 80 16.91 -17.54 6.68
N LYS A 81 15.82 -17.47 5.91
CA LYS A 81 15.71 -16.57 4.75
C LYS A 81 15.67 -15.10 5.16
N SER A 82 14.88 -14.75 6.19
CA SER A 82 14.81 -13.37 6.68
C SER A 82 16.15 -12.91 7.30
N LYS A 83 16.86 -13.80 8.00
CA LYS A 83 18.22 -13.51 8.51
C LYS A 83 19.19 -13.20 7.36
N ARG A 84 19.24 -14.09 6.36
CA ARG A 84 20.07 -13.90 5.17
C ARG A 84 19.85 -12.55 4.48
N ILE A 85 18.59 -12.10 4.35
CA ILE A 85 18.29 -10.80 3.74
C ILE A 85 18.97 -9.68 4.52
N MET A 86 18.87 -9.69 5.86
CA MET A 86 19.49 -8.66 6.70
C MET A 86 21.03 -8.75 6.70
N ASP A 87 21.58 -9.95 6.70
CA ASP A 87 23.02 -10.18 6.65
C ASP A 87 23.60 -9.67 5.32
N GLU A 88 23.01 -10.08 4.18
CA GLU A 88 23.43 -9.60 2.85
C GLU A 88 23.29 -8.07 2.74
N ALA A 89 22.20 -7.46 3.25
CA ALA A 89 22.02 -6.01 3.25
C ALA A 89 23.14 -5.29 4.02
N SER A 90 23.59 -5.88 5.14
CA SER A 90 24.64 -5.31 5.99
C SER A 90 26.01 -5.27 5.30
N ASP A 91 26.30 -6.24 4.44
CA ASP A 91 27.53 -6.28 3.64
C ASP A 91 27.63 -5.06 2.71
N PHE A 92 26.48 -4.56 2.23
CA PHE A 92 26.37 -3.32 1.45
C PHE A 92 26.22 -2.05 2.28
N GLY A 93 26.40 -2.13 3.61
CA GLY A 93 26.35 -0.98 4.51
C GLY A 93 24.96 -0.59 5.00
N LEU A 94 23.93 -1.38 4.70
CA LEU A 94 22.56 -1.17 5.19
C LEU A 94 22.39 -1.85 6.56
N VAL A 95 23.14 -1.36 7.55
CA VAL A 95 23.29 -2.00 8.87
C VAL A 95 22.11 -1.71 9.80
N ASP A 96 21.65 -0.47 9.84
CA ASP A 96 20.44 -0.07 10.57
C ASP A 96 19.63 0.91 9.73
N GLY A 97 18.35 1.04 10.07
CA GLY A 97 17.42 1.79 9.25
C GLY A 97 16.09 2.02 9.94
N VAL A 98 15.28 2.85 9.29
CA VAL A 98 13.89 3.11 9.65
C VAL A 98 13.03 2.74 8.47
N THR A 99 11.99 1.92 8.70
CA THR A 99 10.94 1.67 7.72
C THR A 99 9.61 2.20 8.23
N ILE A 100 8.95 2.99 7.40
CA ILE A 100 7.70 3.70 7.66
C ILE A 100 6.61 3.17 6.71
N PRO A 101 5.40 2.85 7.22
CA PRO A 101 4.26 2.49 6.38
C PRO A 101 3.73 3.73 5.64
N LEU A 102 3.55 3.60 4.33
CA LEU A 102 2.86 4.61 3.53
C LEU A 102 1.38 4.24 3.42
N HIS A 103 0.53 5.07 4.01
CA HIS A 103 -0.91 4.83 4.08
C HIS A 103 -1.66 5.46 2.92
N SER A 104 -2.71 4.76 2.47
CA SER A 104 -3.76 5.26 1.59
C SER A 104 -5.13 5.12 2.26
N GLN A 105 -6.17 5.60 1.59
CA GLN A 105 -7.56 5.41 2.03
C GLN A 105 -7.99 3.94 2.14
N HIS A 106 -7.25 3.00 1.55
CA HIS A 106 -7.54 1.55 1.57
C HIS A 106 -6.58 0.75 2.47
N GLY A 107 -5.80 1.42 3.33
CA GLY A 107 -4.79 0.80 4.18
C GLY A 107 -3.36 1.06 3.71
N ILE A 108 -2.42 0.19 4.08
CA ILE A 108 -1.00 0.36 3.73
C ILE A 108 -0.82 0.16 2.22
N ALA A 109 -0.46 1.24 1.52
CA ALA A 109 -0.21 1.24 0.09
C ALA A 109 1.25 0.89 -0.25
N GLY A 110 2.16 1.14 0.68
CA GLY A 110 3.58 0.93 0.46
C GLY A 110 4.41 1.09 1.71
N VAL A 111 5.72 1.12 1.52
CA VAL A 111 6.71 1.37 2.56
C VAL A 111 7.73 2.38 2.07
N PHE A 112 8.21 3.20 3.00
CA PHE A 112 9.38 4.03 2.82
C PHE A 112 10.46 3.57 3.80
N SER A 113 11.66 3.30 3.32
CA SER A 113 12.79 2.88 4.14
C SER A 113 13.94 3.82 3.95
N VAL A 114 14.70 4.05 5.02
CA VAL A 114 16.00 4.70 4.99
C VAL A 114 16.98 3.84 5.78
N ALA A 115 18.23 3.72 5.32
CA ALA A 115 19.23 2.90 5.99
C ALA A 115 20.66 3.34 5.67
N GLY A 116 21.60 2.90 6.50
CA GLY A 116 23.03 3.16 6.30
C GLY A 116 23.88 2.78 7.51
N ARG A 117 25.15 3.15 7.46
CA ARG A 117 26.10 2.99 8.58
C ARG A 117 26.09 4.23 9.45
N ARG A 118 25.09 4.36 10.33
CA ARG A 118 24.99 5.49 11.25
C ARG A 118 24.65 5.08 12.69
N PRO A 119 24.84 5.98 13.67
CA PRO A 119 24.29 5.79 15.01
C PRO A 119 22.77 5.61 14.97
N LYS A 120 22.24 4.93 16.00
CA LYS A 120 20.81 4.63 16.13
C LYS A 120 19.95 5.88 15.94
N PHE A 121 18.86 5.71 15.19
CA PHE A 121 17.85 6.75 15.05
C PHE A 121 17.18 7.08 16.39
N THR A 122 17.03 8.36 16.67
CA THR A 122 16.25 8.88 17.78
C THR A 122 14.76 8.85 17.45
N PRO A 123 13.86 8.80 18.44
CA PRO A 123 12.41 8.88 18.20
C PRO A 123 11.99 10.14 17.41
N GLN A 124 12.66 11.27 17.66
CA GLN A 124 12.39 12.54 16.97
C GLN A 124 12.73 12.45 15.48
N GLU A 125 13.85 11.83 15.13
CA GLU A 125 14.23 11.60 13.72
C GLU A 125 13.23 10.67 13.02
N VAL A 126 12.75 9.63 13.72
CA VAL A 126 11.71 8.74 13.19
C VAL A 126 10.43 9.51 12.92
N THR A 127 9.98 10.36 13.85
CA THR A 127 8.79 11.20 13.65
C THR A 127 8.95 12.18 12.48
N LEU A 128 10.12 12.81 12.35
CA LEU A 128 10.41 13.71 11.23
C LEU A 128 10.38 12.95 9.89
N LEU A 129 11.03 11.79 9.82
CA LEU A 129 11.05 10.94 8.63
C LEU A 129 9.65 10.45 8.27
N GLU A 130 8.85 10.05 9.26
CA GLU A 130 7.46 9.64 9.05
C GLU A 130 6.61 10.78 8.48
N PHE A 131 6.76 11.99 9.01
CA PHE A 131 6.06 13.16 8.51
C PHE A 131 6.45 13.48 7.06
N VAL A 132 7.76 13.54 6.77
CA VAL A 132 8.28 13.83 5.44
C VAL A 132 7.85 12.76 4.43
N ALA A 133 7.97 11.49 4.77
CA ALA A 133 7.61 10.37 3.89
C ALA A 133 6.10 10.35 3.60
N THR A 134 5.27 10.52 4.63
CA THR A 134 3.82 10.54 4.49
C THR A 134 3.35 11.72 3.65
N HIS A 135 3.93 12.91 3.89
CA HIS A 135 3.58 14.10 3.12
C HIS A 135 4.02 13.97 1.65
N ALA A 136 5.23 13.49 1.39
CA ALA A 136 5.73 13.24 0.04
C ALA A 136 4.87 12.22 -0.70
N HIS A 137 4.48 11.12 -0.04
CA HIS A 137 3.60 10.10 -0.61
C HIS A 137 2.23 10.65 -0.97
N ARG A 138 1.61 11.44 -0.07
CA ARG A 138 0.32 12.06 -0.35
C ARG A 138 0.38 12.99 -1.56
N ARG A 139 1.42 13.84 -1.62
CA ARG A 139 1.63 14.74 -2.78
C ARG A 139 1.84 13.96 -4.08
N LEU A 140 2.55 12.83 -4.03
CA LEU A 140 2.69 11.95 -5.19
C LEU A 140 1.34 11.38 -5.63
N LEU A 141 0.51 10.90 -4.69
CA LEU A 141 -0.84 10.42 -5.01
C LEU A 141 -1.72 11.52 -5.58
N ASP A 142 -1.66 12.74 -5.04
CA ASP A 142 -2.41 13.89 -5.55
C ASP A 142 -2.00 14.27 -6.99
N LEU A 143 -0.72 14.10 -7.35
CA LEU A 143 -0.21 14.36 -8.69
C LEU A 143 -0.46 13.20 -9.67
N ALA A 144 -0.40 11.96 -9.19
CA ALA A 144 -0.66 10.75 -9.97
C ALA A 144 -2.15 10.50 -10.19
N ALA A 145 -2.99 11.00 -9.27
CA ALA A 145 -4.39 11.24 -9.54
C ALA A 145 -4.45 12.30 -10.64
N SER A 146 -4.47 11.86 -11.90
CA SER A 146 -5.04 12.63 -12.99
C SER A 146 -6.32 13.29 -12.44
N PRO A 147 -6.63 14.56 -12.74
CA PRO A 147 -7.95 15.08 -12.44
C PRO A 147 -8.89 14.18 -13.22
N VAL A 148 -9.37 13.13 -12.55
CA VAL A 148 -10.61 12.48 -12.88
C VAL A 148 -11.54 13.65 -12.75
N ARG A 149 -11.83 14.31 -13.88
CA ARG A 149 -13.03 15.11 -14.03
C ARG A 149 -14.07 14.30 -13.27
N PRO A 150 -14.66 14.81 -12.18
CA PRO A 150 -15.74 14.08 -11.53
C PRO A 150 -16.66 13.73 -12.68
N SER A 151 -16.68 12.46 -13.08
CA SER A 151 -17.37 12.09 -14.31
C SER A 151 -18.80 12.48 -14.01
N GLU A 152 -19.30 13.46 -14.76
CA GLU A 152 -20.49 14.23 -14.41
C GLU A 152 -21.77 13.35 -14.34
N ASP A 153 -21.66 12.03 -14.53
CA ASP A 153 -22.75 11.06 -14.52
C ASP A 153 -22.63 9.88 -13.53
N LEU A 154 -21.62 9.84 -12.64
CA LEU A 154 -21.43 8.70 -11.73
C LEU A 154 -22.24 8.77 -10.42
N THR A 155 -23.46 9.31 -10.47
CA THR A 155 -24.34 9.36 -9.30
C THR A 155 -24.91 7.97 -9.03
N VAL A 156 -24.31 7.25 -8.07
CA VAL A 156 -24.91 6.05 -7.48
C VAL A 156 -26.06 6.49 -6.60
N THR A 157 -27.28 6.06 -6.93
CA THR A 157 -28.47 6.40 -6.15
C THR A 157 -28.45 5.71 -4.80
N ARG A 158 -29.22 6.22 -3.83
CA ARG A 158 -29.38 5.58 -2.50
C ARG A 158 -29.81 4.12 -2.60
N THR A 159 -30.72 3.80 -3.52
CA THR A 159 -31.20 2.44 -3.75
C THR A 159 -30.12 1.54 -4.36
N GLU A 160 -29.35 2.05 -5.33
CA GLU A 160 -28.22 1.30 -5.89
C GLU A 160 -27.15 1.05 -4.82
N SER A 161 -26.80 2.04 -4.01
CA SER A 161 -25.86 1.89 -2.90
C SER A 161 -26.33 0.83 -1.90
N GLN A 162 -27.62 0.83 -1.51
CA GLN A 162 -28.18 -0.21 -0.63
C GLN A 162 -28.11 -1.61 -1.25
N CYS A 163 -28.41 -1.75 -2.55
CA CYS A 163 -28.30 -3.03 -3.27
C CYS A 163 -26.84 -3.50 -3.33
N LEU A 164 -25.91 -2.58 -3.57
CA LEU A 164 -24.48 -2.85 -3.66
C LEU A 164 -23.91 -3.36 -2.33
N THR A 165 -24.28 -2.75 -1.21
CA THR A 165 -23.87 -3.19 0.14
C THR A 165 -24.38 -4.59 0.46
N LEU A 166 -25.66 -4.87 0.21
CA LEU A 166 -26.24 -6.20 0.47
C LEU A 166 -25.64 -7.26 -0.46
N CYS A 167 -25.38 -6.91 -1.72
CA CYS A 167 -24.69 -7.80 -2.67
C CYS A 167 -23.26 -8.11 -2.21
N ALA A 168 -22.52 -7.12 -1.72
CA ALA A 168 -21.18 -7.30 -1.15
C ALA A 168 -21.18 -8.18 0.11
N SER A 169 -22.28 -8.17 0.88
CA SER A 169 -22.52 -9.09 2.01
C SER A 169 -22.96 -10.50 1.59
N GLY A 170 -22.93 -10.83 0.29
CA GLY A 170 -23.24 -12.15 -0.23
C GLY A 170 -24.74 -12.44 -0.41
N LYS A 171 -25.62 -11.43 -0.31
CA LYS A 171 -27.06 -11.63 -0.53
C LYS A 171 -27.40 -11.84 -2.00
N THR A 172 -28.32 -12.78 -2.25
CA THR A 172 -28.93 -13.03 -3.55
C THR A 172 -29.97 -11.97 -3.88
N ASP A 173 -30.32 -11.80 -5.16
CA ASP A 173 -31.31 -10.80 -5.60
C ASP A 173 -32.68 -11.00 -4.94
N ARG A 174 -33.02 -12.25 -4.61
CA ARG A 174 -34.23 -12.59 -3.89
C ARG A 174 -34.19 -12.09 -2.45
N GLU A 175 -33.10 -12.35 -1.73
CA GLU A 175 -32.91 -11.85 -0.36
C GLU A 175 -32.85 -10.32 -0.31
N ILE A 176 -32.14 -9.68 -1.25
CA ILE A 176 -32.09 -8.23 -1.36
C ILE A 176 -33.48 -7.66 -1.63
N GLY A 177 -34.25 -8.31 -2.52
CA GLY A 177 -35.63 -7.93 -2.82
C GLY A 177 -36.51 -7.98 -1.57
N THR A 178 -36.41 -9.05 -0.80
CA THR A 178 -37.10 -9.18 0.50
C THR A 178 -36.69 -8.09 1.49
N LEU A 179 -35.39 -7.82 1.63
CA LEU A 179 -34.86 -6.82 2.58
C LEU A 179 -35.18 -5.36 2.19
N THR A 180 -35.39 -5.08 0.91
CA THR A 180 -35.61 -3.71 0.39
C THR A 180 -37.06 -3.45 -0.04
N GLY A 181 -37.94 -4.45 0.06
CA GLY A 181 -39.33 -4.36 -0.39
C GLY A 181 -39.47 -4.26 -1.93
N ARG A 182 -38.58 -4.92 -2.69
CA ARG A 182 -38.51 -4.83 -4.16
C ARG A 182 -38.53 -6.21 -4.81
N SER A 183 -38.96 -6.28 -6.07
CA SER A 183 -38.90 -7.54 -6.81
C SER A 183 -37.44 -7.93 -7.12
N PRO A 184 -37.10 -9.23 -7.19
CA PRO A 184 -35.77 -9.68 -7.59
C PRO A 184 -35.34 -9.12 -8.97
N ARG A 185 -36.30 -8.96 -9.89
CA ARG A 185 -36.08 -8.35 -11.21
C ARG A 185 -35.66 -6.88 -11.11
N THR A 186 -36.25 -6.13 -10.19
CA THR A 186 -35.87 -4.74 -9.90
C THR A 186 -34.45 -4.67 -9.34
N ILE A 187 -34.08 -5.59 -8.43
CA ILE A 187 -32.71 -5.67 -7.90
C ILE A 187 -31.71 -5.94 -9.03
N GLN A 188 -32.01 -6.91 -9.89
CA GLN A 188 -31.16 -7.24 -11.04
C GLN A 188 -30.92 -6.01 -11.94
N ALA A 189 -31.95 -5.19 -12.19
CA ALA A 189 -31.83 -3.96 -12.95
C ALA A 189 -30.91 -2.92 -12.26
N HIS A 190 -31.02 -2.75 -10.94
CA HIS A 190 -30.11 -1.88 -10.18
C HIS A 190 -28.65 -2.36 -10.24
N ILE A 191 -28.41 -3.66 -10.08
CA ILE A 191 -27.06 -4.25 -10.17
C ILE A 191 -26.48 -4.09 -11.59
N HIS A 192 -27.29 -4.25 -12.63
CA HIS A 192 -26.86 -4.03 -14.01
C HIS A 192 -26.53 -2.56 -14.29
N ASN A 193 -27.33 -1.62 -13.77
CA ASN A 193 -27.02 -0.19 -13.88
C ASN A 193 -25.72 0.17 -13.16
N LEU A 194 -25.49 -0.39 -11.97
CA LEU A 194 -24.23 -0.27 -11.25
C LEU A 194 -23.06 -0.82 -12.06
N GLN A 195 -23.20 -2.00 -12.66
CA GLN A 195 -22.18 -2.60 -13.52
C GLN A 195 -21.81 -1.68 -14.69
N ARG A 196 -22.81 -1.12 -15.38
CA ARG A 196 -22.60 -0.15 -16.46
C ARG A 196 -21.89 1.12 -15.96
N LYS A 197 -22.35 1.69 -14.85
CA LYS A 197 -21.76 2.89 -14.23
C LYS A 197 -20.30 2.68 -13.83
N LEU A 198 -19.98 1.51 -13.29
CA LEU A 198 -18.66 1.18 -12.74
C LEU A 198 -17.72 0.50 -13.77
N GLY A 199 -18.18 0.24 -15.00
CA GLY A 199 -17.39 -0.50 -15.99
C GLY A 199 -17.09 -1.94 -15.56
N ALA A 200 -18.00 -2.55 -14.80
CA ALA A 200 -17.85 -3.90 -14.30
C ALA A 200 -18.64 -4.90 -15.16
N THR A 201 -17.98 -6.00 -15.55
CA THR A 201 -18.56 -7.04 -16.41
C THR A 201 -19.33 -8.11 -15.64
N ASN A 202 -19.12 -8.21 -14.33
CA ASN A 202 -19.80 -9.17 -13.46
C ASN A 202 -19.87 -8.64 -12.02
N ARG A 203 -20.55 -9.38 -11.12
CA ARG A 203 -20.75 -8.97 -9.72
C ARG A 203 -19.46 -8.88 -8.93
N ALA A 204 -18.53 -9.81 -9.13
CA ALA A 204 -17.24 -9.79 -8.44
C ALA A 204 -16.44 -8.54 -8.84
N ARG A 205 -16.39 -8.21 -10.13
CA ARG A 205 -15.74 -7.00 -10.64
C ARG A 205 -16.46 -5.74 -10.17
N LEU A 206 -17.79 -5.76 -10.06
CA LEU A 206 -18.58 -4.67 -9.51
C LEU A 206 -18.18 -4.38 -8.05
N ILE A 207 -18.12 -5.41 -7.21
CA ILE A 207 -17.74 -5.30 -5.80
C ILE A 207 -16.29 -4.81 -5.69
N ALA A 208 -15.36 -5.40 -6.46
CA ALA A 208 -13.96 -4.98 -6.46
C ALA A 208 -13.78 -3.52 -6.90
N GLU A 209 -14.51 -3.07 -7.92
CA GLU A 209 -14.49 -1.68 -8.37
C GLU A 209 -15.10 -0.74 -7.31
N ALA A 210 -16.19 -1.15 -6.67
CA ALA A 210 -16.83 -0.40 -5.61
C ALA A 210 -15.92 -0.18 -4.40
N PHE A 211 -15.13 -1.18 -4.00
CA PHE A 211 -14.07 -1.01 -3.01
C PHE A 211 -12.96 -0.08 -3.51
N ARG A 212 -12.47 -0.27 -4.74
CA ARG A 212 -11.39 0.57 -5.31
C ARG A 212 -11.74 2.05 -5.39
N ARG A 213 -13.03 2.36 -5.60
CA ARG A 213 -13.56 3.73 -5.67
C ARG A 213 -14.11 4.24 -4.33
N GLY A 214 -13.99 3.48 -3.25
CA GLY A 214 -14.47 3.88 -1.91
C GLY A 214 -15.98 3.97 -1.75
N LEU A 215 -16.76 3.33 -2.64
CA LEU A 215 -18.23 3.22 -2.52
C LEU A 215 -18.65 2.16 -1.50
N LEU A 216 -17.78 1.19 -1.25
CA LEU A 216 -17.87 0.19 -0.17
C LEU A 216 -16.65 0.35 0.75
N ARG A 217 -16.81 -0.02 2.02
CA ARG A 217 -15.79 0.05 3.07
C ARG A 217 -15.64 -1.30 3.76
#